data_AF-A0A0F9U1S5-F1
#
_entry.id   AF-A0A0F9U1S5-F1
#
_cell.length_a   1.000
_cell.length_b   1.000
_cell.length_c   1.000
_cell.angle_alpha   90.00
_cell.angle_beta   90.00
_cell.angle_gamma   90.00
#
_symmetry.space_group_name_H-M   'P 1'
#
loop_
_entity.id
_entity.type
_entity.pdbx_description
1 polymer ?
#
loop_
_entity_poly.entity_id
_entity_poly.type
_entity_poly.pdbx_seq_one_letter_code
_entity_poly.pdbx_strand_id
1 'polypeptide(L)'
;MYTPAITGSGIFTPTQVITNAELVTAFNAYADLYNAQHAQQIEAGELPAKEHSSEEFIVKASGIEQRYVMDKTGILDPEVMHPLLRQRSDDEPSVMAEMALDAAQKALKNAGKSAADVDAVICAASNLERAYPAVAIEIQDLLGIDGFAFDMNVACSSATFGIQAAADMVRSGSIRSALVVNPEICSAHLEWRDRDCHFIFGDVATAVLIERAEAANGPYFEIKSTRCATQFSNNIRNNNGFLRRSRPDGVADRRDMQFMQNGRKVFKEVLPLVADHIASHMADENIDATDLKRLWLHQANKSMNDFIGRKVLGRIPEEGEQPNILQDYANTSSAGSMIAFSKYSDDLADGDTGLICSFGAGYSVGSVLVTRHG
;
A
#
# COMPACT_ATOMS: atom_id res chain seq x y z
N MET A 1 18.77 -6.86 24.49
CA MET A 1 17.75 -6.96 23.42
C MET A 1 18.34 -6.22 22.23
N TYR A 2 18.25 -6.76 21.01
CA TYR A 2 18.87 -6.11 19.85
C TYR A 2 18.07 -4.89 19.41
N THR A 3 18.74 -3.89 18.84
CA THR A 3 18.07 -2.71 18.27
C THR A 3 17.72 -2.98 16.81
N PRO A 4 16.43 -3.04 16.43
CA PRO A 4 16.05 -3.22 15.04
C PRO A 4 16.19 -1.90 14.26
N ALA A 5 16.67 -1.98 13.03
CA ALA A 5 16.86 -0.84 12.14
C ALA A 5 16.43 -1.18 10.71
N ILE A 6 15.84 -0.20 10.02
CA ILE A 6 15.67 -0.25 8.56
C ILE A 6 16.99 0.21 7.95
N THR A 7 17.68 -0.70 7.24
CA THR A 7 19.02 -0.45 6.66
C THR A 7 19.01 -0.41 5.14
N GLY A 8 17.91 -0.81 4.52
CA GLY A 8 17.74 -0.69 3.08
C GLY A 8 16.29 -0.63 2.68
N SER A 9 16.02 0.07 1.58
CA SER A 9 14.70 0.17 0.95
C SER A 9 14.80 0.02 -0.56
N GLY A 10 13.72 -0.47 -1.18
CA GLY A 10 13.64 -0.64 -2.62
C GLY A 10 12.22 -0.49 -3.14
N ILE A 11 12.11 -0.01 -4.38
CA ILE A 11 10.83 0.20 -5.07
C ILE A 11 10.91 -0.40 -6.47
N PHE A 12 9.96 -1.29 -6.77
CA PHE A 12 9.57 -1.64 -8.12
C PHE A 12 8.42 -0.73 -8.55
N THR A 13 8.52 -0.15 -9.75
CA THR A 13 7.44 0.65 -10.35
C THR A 13 7.15 0.08 -11.74
N PRO A 14 5.90 -0.32 -12.05
CA PRO A 14 5.53 -0.76 -13.39
C PRO A 14 5.85 0.30 -14.45
N THR A 15 6.06 -0.11 -15.69
CA THR A 15 6.43 0.81 -16.78
C THR A 15 5.22 1.51 -17.41
N GLN A 16 4.02 0.94 -17.30
CA GLN A 16 2.83 1.49 -17.90
C GLN A 16 2.15 2.47 -16.95
N VAL A 17 1.74 3.62 -17.49
CA VAL A 17 1.10 4.71 -16.76
C VAL A 17 -0.28 4.96 -17.36
N ILE A 18 -1.28 5.14 -16.52
CA ILE A 18 -2.60 5.66 -16.91
C ILE A 18 -2.76 7.07 -16.33
N THR A 19 -2.90 8.06 -17.19
CA THR A 19 -3.25 9.43 -16.76
C THR A 19 -4.74 9.52 -16.41
N ASN A 20 -5.15 10.53 -15.64
CA ASN A 20 -6.58 10.77 -15.41
C ASN A 20 -7.36 10.98 -16.71
N ALA A 21 -6.79 11.65 -17.71
CA ALA A 21 -7.44 11.86 -19.01
C ALA A 21 -7.77 10.55 -19.73
N GLU A 22 -6.81 9.62 -19.77
CA GLU A 22 -7.02 8.29 -20.36
C GLU A 22 -8.08 7.50 -19.60
N LEU A 23 -7.97 7.48 -18.26
CA LEU A 23 -8.90 6.75 -17.41
C LEU A 23 -10.34 7.28 -17.53
N VAL A 24 -10.51 8.60 -17.53
CA VAL A 24 -11.82 9.26 -17.68
C VAL A 24 -12.42 8.97 -19.05
N THR A 25 -11.58 8.97 -20.11
CA THR A 25 -12.03 8.63 -21.46
C THR A 25 -12.61 7.21 -21.51
N ALA A 26 -11.88 6.23 -20.98
CA ALA A 26 -12.33 4.84 -20.91
C ALA A 26 -13.58 4.68 -20.04
N PHE A 27 -13.59 5.27 -18.84
CA PHE A 27 -14.71 5.21 -17.92
C PHE A 27 -16.00 5.81 -18.53
N ASN A 28 -15.91 6.96 -19.20
CA ASN A 28 -17.07 7.61 -19.80
C ASN A 28 -17.59 6.81 -21.00
N ALA A 29 -16.70 6.22 -21.81
CA ALA A 29 -17.09 5.29 -22.87
C ALA A 29 -17.82 4.06 -22.30
N TYR A 30 -17.32 3.46 -21.20
CA TYR A 30 -18.02 2.40 -20.49
C TYR A 30 -19.40 2.84 -19.99
N ALA A 31 -19.49 4.03 -19.38
CA ALA A 31 -20.75 4.56 -18.87
C ALA A 31 -21.78 4.76 -20.00
N ASP A 32 -21.36 5.26 -21.16
CA ASP A 32 -22.20 5.40 -22.35
C ASP A 32 -22.69 4.05 -22.88
N LEU A 33 -21.80 3.06 -22.98
CA LEU A 33 -22.15 1.70 -23.39
C LEU A 33 -23.16 1.07 -22.43
N TYR A 34 -22.90 1.16 -21.12
CA TYR A 34 -23.81 0.67 -20.09
C TYR A 34 -25.19 1.34 -20.18
N ASN A 35 -25.23 2.68 -20.27
CA ASN A 35 -26.48 3.41 -20.32
C ASN A 35 -27.30 3.09 -21.58
N ALA A 36 -26.62 2.90 -22.72
CA ALA A 36 -27.28 2.50 -23.97
C ALA A 36 -27.83 1.06 -23.89
N GLN A 37 -27.05 0.12 -23.35
CA GLN A 37 -27.47 -1.28 -23.18
C GLN A 37 -28.64 -1.43 -22.20
N HIS A 38 -28.68 -0.62 -21.15
CA HIS A 38 -29.68 -0.68 -20.08
C HIS A 38 -30.78 0.39 -20.19
N ALA A 39 -30.92 1.06 -21.35
CA ALA A 39 -31.79 2.23 -21.50
C ALA A 39 -33.24 1.99 -21.02
N GLN A 40 -33.85 0.85 -21.38
CA GLN A 40 -35.22 0.51 -20.97
C GLN A 40 -35.34 0.30 -19.45
N GLN A 41 -34.35 -0.34 -18.83
CA GLN A 41 -34.33 -0.60 -17.38
C GLN A 41 -34.10 0.69 -16.59
N ILE A 42 -33.29 1.60 -17.14
CA ILE A 42 -33.06 2.94 -16.58
C ILE A 42 -34.35 3.78 -16.66
N GLU A 43 -35.03 3.79 -17.81
CA GLU A 43 -36.30 4.49 -18.00
C GLU A 43 -37.40 3.95 -17.07
N ALA A 44 -37.41 2.63 -16.85
CA ALA A 44 -38.32 1.97 -15.91
C ALA A 44 -37.96 2.19 -14.42
N GLY A 45 -36.80 2.78 -14.11
CA GLY A 45 -36.32 3.00 -12.75
C GLY A 45 -35.80 1.75 -12.04
N GLU A 46 -35.54 0.66 -12.78
CA GLU A 46 -35.00 -0.59 -12.26
C GLU A 46 -33.50 -0.51 -11.99
N LEU A 47 -32.77 0.26 -12.80
CA LEU A 47 -31.33 0.48 -12.69
C LEU A 47 -31.00 1.98 -12.70
N PRO A 48 -29.98 2.42 -11.94
CA PRO A 48 -29.48 3.78 -12.07
C PRO A 48 -28.65 3.93 -13.36
N ALA A 49 -28.75 5.10 -13.98
CA ALA A 49 -27.81 5.50 -15.02
C ALA A 49 -26.41 5.69 -14.43
N LYS A 50 -25.38 5.36 -15.21
CA LYS A 50 -23.98 5.64 -14.88
C LYS A 50 -23.67 7.09 -15.23
N GLU A 51 -23.23 7.85 -14.25
CA GLU A 51 -22.71 9.21 -14.44
C GLU A 51 -21.31 9.17 -15.03
N HIS A 52 -20.94 10.21 -15.77
CA HIS A 52 -19.57 10.41 -16.25
C HIS A 52 -18.63 10.88 -15.13
N SER A 53 -17.36 10.47 -15.24
CA SER A 53 -16.26 10.99 -14.43
C SER A 53 -15.57 12.17 -15.13
N SER A 54 -14.68 12.86 -14.40
CA SER A 54 -13.85 13.93 -14.94
C SER A 54 -12.52 14.01 -14.21
N GLU A 55 -11.50 14.56 -14.89
CA GLU A 55 -10.17 14.74 -14.29
C GLU A 55 -10.23 15.68 -13.08
N GLU A 56 -11.00 16.77 -13.20
CA GLU A 56 -11.22 17.72 -12.10
C GLU A 56 -11.84 17.04 -10.88
N PHE A 57 -12.81 16.13 -11.09
CA PHE A 57 -13.41 15.37 -10.00
C PHE A 57 -12.36 14.50 -9.29
N ILE A 58 -11.51 13.78 -10.05
CA ILE A 58 -10.48 12.90 -9.48
C ILE A 58 -9.47 13.70 -8.66
N VAL A 59 -8.90 14.77 -9.24
CA VAL A 59 -7.91 15.62 -8.58
C VAL A 59 -8.50 16.25 -7.33
N LYS A 60 -9.72 16.79 -7.40
CA LYS A 60 -10.39 17.40 -6.25
C LYS A 60 -10.73 16.39 -5.15
N ALA A 61 -11.09 15.16 -5.51
CA ALA A 61 -11.46 14.13 -4.55
C ALA A 61 -10.24 13.54 -3.82
N SER A 62 -9.06 13.53 -4.44
CA SER A 62 -7.92 12.73 -3.95
C SER A 62 -6.54 13.39 -4.05
N GLY A 63 -6.31 14.27 -5.01
CA GLY A 63 -4.99 14.76 -5.41
C GLY A 63 -4.22 13.83 -6.36
N ILE A 64 -4.86 12.78 -6.87
CA ILE A 64 -4.26 11.82 -7.81
C ILE A 64 -4.27 12.39 -9.23
N GLU A 65 -3.17 12.27 -9.96
CA GLU A 65 -3.03 12.74 -11.35
C GLU A 65 -2.81 11.59 -12.34
N GLN A 66 -2.08 10.57 -11.91
CA GLN A 66 -1.79 9.36 -12.68
C GLN A 66 -1.59 8.15 -11.75
N ARG A 67 -1.47 6.97 -12.37
CA ARG A 67 -1.08 5.74 -11.69
C ARG A 67 -0.27 4.83 -12.58
N TYR A 68 0.61 4.05 -11.96
CA TYR A 68 1.28 2.93 -12.61
C TYR A 68 0.38 1.69 -12.56
N VAL A 69 0.40 0.88 -13.62
CA VAL A 69 -0.39 -0.36 -13.71
C VAL A 69 0.41 -1.48 -14.37
N MET A 70 0.09 -2.72 -14.03
CA MET A 70 0.69 -3.90 -14.66
C MET A 70 0.16 -4.17 -16.08
N ASP A 71 -1.10 -3.83 -16.35
CA ASP A 71 -1.70 -3.87 -17.68
C ASP A 71 -2.59 -2.65 -17.91
N LYS A 72 -2.27 -1.86 -18.92
CA LYS A 72 -3.03 -0.69 -19.35
C LYS A 72 -4.13 -1.05 -20.34
N THR A 73 -3.94 -2.12 -21.12
CA THR A 73 -4.79 -2.39 -22.29
C THR A 73 -6.20 -2.81 -21.88
N GLY A 74 -6.34 -3.76 -20.95
CA GLY A 74 -7.63 -4.20 -20.45
C GLY A 74 -8.32 -3.15 -19.57
N ILE A 75 -7.56 -2.36 -18.81
CA ILE A 75 -8.13 -1.30 -17.96
C ILE A 75 -8.78 -0.20 -18.80
N LEU A 76 -8.15 0.20 -19.91
CA LEU A 76 -8.64 1.28 -20.77
C LEU A 76 -9.63 0.83 -21.84
N ASP A 77 -9.87 -0.46 -21.99
CA ASP A 77 -10.91 -0.98 -22.87
C ASP A 77 -12.27 -0.90 -22.17
N PRO A 78 -13.22 -0.08 -22.67
CA PRO A 78 -14.52 0.11 -22.04
C PRO A 78 -15.42 -1.14 -22.06
N GLU A 79 -15.09 -2.16 -22.85
CA GLU A 79 -15.78 -3.46 -22.82
C GLU A 79 -15.17 -4.44 -21.81
N VAL A 80 -13.96 -4.16 -21.30
CA VAL A 80 -13.21 -5.03 -20.37
C VAL A 80 -13.17 -4.44 -18.96
N MET A 81 -12.61 -3.22 -18.79
CA MET A 81 -12.52 -2.50 -17.51
C MET A 81 -11.85 -3.30 -16.36
N HIS A 82 -10.80 -4.07 -16.66
CA HIS A 82 -9.92 -4.72 -15.69
C HIS A 82 -8.60 -5.16 -16.37
N PRO A 83 -7.50 -5.38 -15.63
CA PRO A 83 -6.26 -5.82 -16.26
C PRO A 83 -6.39 -7.20 -16.91
N LEU A 84 -5.73 -7.39 -18.06
CA LEU A 84 -5.62 -8.65 -18.81
C LEU A 84 -4.22 -9.25 -18.62
N LEU A 85 -3.96 -9.72 -17.40
CA LEU A 85 -2.67 -10.34 -17.07
C LEU A 85 -2.53 -11.70 -17.74
N ARG A 86 -1.33 -11.99 -18.27
CA ARG A 86 -1.00 -13.30 -18.84
C ARG A 86 -1.01 -14.37 -17.74
N GLN A 87 -1.68 -15.49 -17.99
CA GLN A 87 -1.55 -16.69 -17.16
C GLN A 87 -0.12 -17.26 -17.24
N ARG A 88 0.51 -17.49 -16.09
CA ARG A 88 1.83 -18.11 -15.96
C ARG A 88 1.71 -19.59 -15.62
N SER A 89 2.71 -20.37 -16.01
CA SER A 89 2.87 -21.75 -15.53
C SER A 89 3.50 -21.77 -14.14
N ASP A 90 3.40 -22.91 -13.43
CA ASP A 90 3.98 -23.07 -12.09
C ASP A 90 5.53 -23.06 -12.09
N ASP A 91 6.16 -23.21 -13.26
CA ASP A 91 7.63 -23.14 -13.45
C ASP A 91 8.13 -21.69 -13.66
N GLU A 92 7.23 -20.72 -13.72
CA GLU A 92 7.54 -19.30 -13.87
C GLU A 92 7.23 -18.55 -12.56
N PRO A 93 8.02 -17.53 -12.19
CA PRO A 93 7.69 -16.67 -11.07
C PRO A 93 6.28 -16.08 -11.22
N SER A 94 5.49 -16.07 -10.15
CA SER A 94 4.21 -15.36 -10.09
C SER A 94 4.41 -13.84 -10.25
N VAL A 95 3.33 -13.11 -10.60
CA VAL A 95 3.44 -11.67 -10.87
C VAL A 95 3.82 -10.93 -9.59
N MET A 96 3.22 -11.27 -8.45
CA MET A 96 3.57 -10.67 -7.16
C MET A 96 5.01 -10.97 -6.75
N ALA A 97 5.50 -12.20 -6.97
CA ALA A 97 6.86 -12.57 -6.62
C ALA A 97 7.90 -11.85 -7.48
N GLU A 98 7.65 -11.70 -8.79
CA GLU A 98 8.54 -10.97 -9.70
C GLU A 98 8.64 -9.48 -9.32
N MET A 99 7.52 -8.83 -9.01
CA MET A 99 7.53 -7.44 -8.55
C MET A 99 8.29 -7.27 -7.24
N ALA A 100 8.07 -8.19 -6.29
CA ALA A 100 8.77 -8.18 -5.01
C ALA A 100 10.27 -8.45 -5.16
N LEU A 101 10.69 -9.31 -6.10
CA LEU A 101 12.08 -9.64 -6.35
C LEU A 101 12.90 -8.39 -6.72
N ASP A 102 12.38 -7.56 -7.64
CA ASP A 102 13.04 -6.31 -8.04
C ASP A 102 13.16 -5.33 -6.85
N ALA A 103 12.08 -5.13 -6.09
CA ALA A 103 12.09 -4.25 -4.92
C ALA A 103 13.06 -4.78 -3.84
N ALA A 104 13.06 -6.09 -3.58
CA ALA A 104 13.92 -6.75 -2.63
C ALA A 104 15.40 -6.62 -2.98
N GLN A 105 15.77 -6.88 -4.24
CA GLN A 105 17.14 -6.75 -4.72
C GLN A 105 17.64 -5.31 -4.56
N LYS A 106 16.78 -4.31 -4.82
CA LYS A 106 17.11 -2.89 -4.58
C LYS A 106 17.32 -2.60 -3.09
N ALA A 107 16.46 -3.13 -2.21
CA ALA A 107 16.61 -2.97 -0.76
C ALA A 107 17.90 -3.61 -0.22
N LEU A 108 18.20 -4.84 -0.65
CA LEU A 108 19.44 -5.54 -0.29
C LEU A 108 20.67 -4.81 -0.80
N LYS A 109 20.64 -4.34 -2.06
CA LYS A 109 21.73 -3.53 -2.63
C LYS A 109 21.91 -2.22 -1.86
N ASN A 110 20.83 -1.54 -1.49
CA ASN A 110 20.86 -0.30 -0.72
C ASN A 110 21.49 -0.51 0.68
N ALA A 111 21.21 -1.65 1.32
CA ALA A 111 21.83 -2.05 2.59
C ALA A 111 23.26 -2.62 2.46
N GLY A 112 23.75 -2.88 1.24
CA GLY A 112 25.01 -3.58 1.01
C GLY A 112 24.98 -5.03 1.54
N LYS A 113 23.87 -5.74 1.31
CA LYS A 113 23.58 -7.10 1.81
C LYS A 113 23.27 -8.06 0.68
N SER A 114 23.33 -9.34 1.00
CA SER A 114 23.04 -10.47 0.13
C SER A 114 21.95 -11.36 0.72
N ALA A 115 21.51 -12.37 -0.04
CA ALA A 115 20.53 -13.34 0.43
C ALA A 115 20.97 -14.11 1.69
N ALA A 116 22.27 -14.37 1.85
CA ALA A 116 22.84 -15.06 3.02
C ALA A 116 22.75 -14.24 4.33
N ASP A 117 22.48 -12.93 4.20
CA ASP A 117 22.33 -12.02 5.32
C ASP A 117 20.87 -11.92 5.79
N VAL A 118 19.92 -12.64 5.17
CA VAL A 118 18.49 -12.62 5.49
C VAL A 118 18.07 -13.93 6.13
N ASP A 119 17.31 -13.88 7.24
CA ASP A 119 16.78 -15.09 7.89
C ASP A 119 15.27 -15.29 7.69
N ALA A 120 14.55 -14.22 7.33
CA ALA A 120 13.11 -14.26 7.12
C ALA A 120 12.62 -13.38 5.97
N VAL A 121 11.58 -13.85 5.26
CA VAL A 121 10.84 -13.05 4.27
C VAL A 121 9.37 -12.92 4.68
N ILE A 122 8.89 -11.69 4.77
CA ILE A 122 7.49 -11.39 5.12
C ILE A 122 6.83 -10.70 3.93
N CYS A 123 5.92 -11.40 3.23
CA CYS A 123 5.07 -10.79 2.21
C CYS A 123 3.84 -10.17 2.88
N ALA A 124 3.87 -8.87 3.08
CA ALA A 124 2.84 -8.11 3.77
C ALA A 124 2.09 -7.20 2.79
N ALA A 125 1.02 -7.71 2.19
CA ALA A 125 0.27 -7.03 1.12
C ALA A 125 -1.25 -7.05 1.37
N SER A 126 -1.98 -6.19 0.66
CA SER A 126 -3.43 -6.10 0.85
C SER A 126 -4.24 -7.20 0.18
N ASN A 127 -3.64 -7.91 -0.77
CA ASN A 127 -4.18 -9.12 -1.36
C ASN A 127 -3.02 -10.06 -1.72
N LEU A 128 -3.30 -11.36 -1.85
CA LEU A 128 -2.32 -12.38 -2.23
C LEU A 128 -2.81 -13.10 -3.48
N GLU A 129 -1.93 -13.32 -4.45
CA GLU A 129 -2.25 -13.93 -5.74
C GLU A 129 -2.72 -15.39 -5.58
N ARG A 130 -2.35 -16.05 -4.47
CA ARG A 130 -2.78 -17.42 -4.12
C ARG A 130 -2.78 -17.65 -2.61
N ALA A 131 -3.41 -18.74 -2.20
CA ALA A 131 -3.46 -19.14 -0.78
C ALA A 131 -2.24 -19.96 -0.34
N TYR A 132 -1.78 -20.88 -1.21
CA TYR A 132 -0.59 -21.70 -0.99
C TYR A 132 -0.05 -22.23 -2.33
N PRO A 133 1.27 -22.54 -2.44
CA PRO A 133 2.32 -22.20 -1.47
C PRO A 133 2.40 -20.68 -1.25
N ALA A 134 2.90 -20.22 -0.11
CA ALA A 134 2.93 -18.79 0.21
C ALA A 134 3.74 -18.00 -0.84
N VAL A 135 3.34 -16.77 -1.12
CA VAL A 135 4.07 -15.87 -2.04
C VAL A 135 5.44 -15.53 -1.46
N ALA A 136 5.54 -15.33 -0.14
CA ALA A 136 6.79 -15.10 0.57
C ALA A 136 7.79 -16.26 0.41
N ILE A 137 7.33 -17.52 0.38
CA ILE A 137 8.20 -18.69 0.20
C ILE A 137 8.73 -18.75 -1.23
N GLU A 138 7.93 -18.39 -2.22
CA GLU A 138 8.41 -18.26 -3.60
C GLU A 138 9.45 -17.14 -3.73
N ILE A 139 9.21 -15.98 -3.11
CA ILE A 139 10.17 -14.85 -3.09
C ILE A 139 11.47 -15.27 -2.40
N GLN A 140 11.37 -15.99 -1.28
CA GLN A 140 12.50 -16.54 -0.54
C GLN A 140 13.35 -17.46 -1.44
N ASP A 141 12.72 -18.42 -2.11
CA ASP A 141 13.38 -19.38 -3.01
C ASP A 141 14.07 -18.66 -4.19
N LEU A 142 13.36 -17.75 -4.86
CA LEU A 142 13.88 -16.98 -5.99
C LEU A 142 15.07 -16.08 -5.64
N LEU A 143 15.13 -15.57 -4.41
CA LEU A 143 16.27 -14.79 -3.91
C LEU A 143 17.43 -15.67 -3.41
N GLY A 144 17.21 -16.96 -3.19
CA GLY A 144 18.19 -17.86 -2.56
C GLY A 144 18.39 -17.58 -1.07
N ILE A 145 17.33 -17.19 -0.36
CA ILE A 145 17.35 -16.89 1.08
C ILE A 145 17.06 -18.16 1.87
N ASP A 146 17.96 -18.54 2.78
CA ASP A 146 17.70 -19.59 3.77
C ASP A 146 16.86 -19.06 4.95
N GLY A 147 16.25 -19.95 5.72
CA GLY A 147 15.42 -19.58 6.88
C GLY A 147 13.93 -19.84 6.63
N PHE A 148 13.07 -18.89 6.93
CA PHE A 148 11.61 -19.07 6.80
C PHE A 148 10.91 -17.89 6.15
N ALA A 149 9.71 -18.12 5.61
CA ALA A 149 8.91 -17.07 5.02
C ALA A 149 7.42 -17.28 5.26
N PHE A 150 6.66 -16.19 5.33
CA PHE A 150 5.22 -16.24 5.46
C PHE A 150 4.53 -15.03 4.85
N ASP A 151 3.28 -15.24 4.45
CA ASP A 151 2.38 -14.18 3.99
C ASP A 151 1.59 -13.61 5.17
N MET A 152 1.33 -12.30 5.14
CA MET A 152 0.42 -11.64 6.06
C MET A 152 -0.41 -10.56 5.35
N ASN A 153 -1.62 -10.34 5.84
CA ASN A 153 -2.54 -9.36 5.26
C ASN A 153 -3.35 -8.65 6.35
N VAL A 154 -3.17 -7.34 6.43
CA VAL A 154 -4.04 -6.39 7.14
C VAL A 154 -4.29 -5.16 6.26
N ALA A 155 -4.55 -5.44 4.98
CA ALA A 155 -4.84 -4.46 3.94
C ALA A 155 -3.83 -3.28 3.93
N CYS A 156 -4.33 -2.06 4.05
CA CYS A 156 -3.57 -0.81 3.92
C CYS A 156 -2.47 -0.65 4.97
N SER A 157 -2.49 -1.41 6.07
CA SER A 157 -1.47 -1.33 7.13
C SER A 157 -0.48 -2.48 7.14
N SER A 158 -0.49 -3.34 6.12
CA SER A 158 0.35 -4.54 6.08
C SER A 158 1.83 -4.23 6.21
N ALA A 159 2.35 -3.16 5.58
CA ALA A 159 3.75 -2.78 5.69
C ALA A 159 4.16 -2.47 7.13
N THR A 160 3.45 -1.59 7.83
CA THR A 160 3.79 -1.24 9.22
C THR A 160 3.60 -2.40 10.20
N PHE A 161 2.62 -3.27 9.97
CA PHE A 161 2.44 -4.47 10.79
C PHE A 161 3.53 -5.50 10.52
N GLY A 162 3.98 -5.64 9.27
CA GLY A 162 5.13 -6.46 8.89
C GLY A 162 6.43 -5.93 9.47
N ILE A 163 6.63 -4.60 9.47
CA ILE A 163 7.77 -3.94 10.14
C ILE A 163 7.75 -4.23 11.64
N GLN A 164 6.59 -4.12 12.31
CA GLN A 164 6.48 -4.47 13.73
C GLN A 164 6.85 -5.94 13.98
N ALA A 165 6.28 -6.87 13.22
CA ALA A 165 6.57 -8.30 13.38
C ALA A 165 8.07 -8.60 13.18
N ALA A 166 8.69 -8.02 12.14
CA ALA A 166 10.13 -8.14 11.90
C ALA A 166 10.98 -7.53 13.02
N ALA A 167 10.64 -6.32 13.46
CA ALA A 167 11.34 -5.62 14.53
C ALA A 167 11.27 -6.39 15.86
N ASP A 168 10.13 -7.00 16.18
CA ASP A 168 9.95 -7.82 17.37
C ASP A 168 10.78 -9.11 17.31
N MET A 169 10.81 -9.78 16.16
CA MET A 169 11.66 -10.95 15.93
C MET A 169 13.15 -10.61 16.05
N VAL A 170 13.58 -9.47 15.49
CA VAL A 170 14.96 -8.97 15.64
C VAL A 170 15.27 -8.63 17.11
N ARG A 171 14.39 -7.90 17.81
CA ARG A 171 14.54 -7.58 19.25
C ARG A 171 14.75 -8.82 20.09
N SER A 172 13.88 -9.82 19.89
CA SER A 172 13.90 -11.09 20.63
C SER A 172 15.11 -11.97 20.28
N GLY A 173 15.73 -11.73 19.13
CA GLY A 173 16.89 -12.47 18.65
C GLY A 173 16.56 -13.77 17.93
N SER A 174 15.29 -14.03 17.59
CA SER A 174 14.89 -15.21 16.81
C SER A 174 15.42 -15.15 15.37
N ILE A 175 15.69 -13.95 14.86
CA ILE A 175 16.34 -13.70 13.58
C ILE A 175 17.40 -12.59 13.71
N ARG A 176 18.33 -12.55 12.77
CA ARG A 176 19.29 -11.45 12.56
C ARG A 176 18.66 -10.33 11.74
N SER A 177 17.81 -10.70 10.78
CA SER A 177 17.24 -9.79 9.80
C SER A 177 16.00 -10.39 9.13
N ALA A 178 15.14 -9.51 8.62
CA ALA A 178 14.00 -9.86 7.79
C ALA A 178 13.88 -8.90 6.60
N LEU A 179 13.50 -9.46 5.47
CA LEU A 179 13.02 -8.69 4.33
C LEU A 179 11.49 -8.59 4.43
N VAL A 180 10.96 -7.37 4.53
CA VAL A 180 9.52 -7.10 4.47
C VAL A 180 9.19 -6.56 3.08
N VAL A 181 8.34 -7.28 2.34
CA VAL A 181 7.96 -6.93 0.96
C VAL A 181 6.47 -6.67 0.86
N ASN A 182 6.09 -5.66 0.05
CA ASN A 182 4.72 -5.20 -0.13
C ASN A 182 4.35 -5.12 -1.63
N PRO A 183 4.28 -6.25 -2.35
CA PRO A 183 3.77 -6.27 -3.72
C PRO A 183 2.26 -5.98 -3.74
N GLU A 184 1.85 -4.95 -4.47
CA GLU A 184 0.47 -4.46 -4.53
C GLU A 184 0.05 -4.34 -6.00
N ILE A 185 -0.79 -5.26 -6.45
CA ILE A 185 -1.47 -5.22 -7.77
C ILE A 185 -2.91 -4.79 -7.52
N CYS A 186 -3.08 -3.56 -7.04
CA CYS A 186 -4.37 -3.07 -6.62
C CYS A 186 -5.36 -2.95 -7.79
N SER A 187 -4.85 -2.77 -9.01
CA SER A 187 -5.63 -2.76 -10.24
C SER A 187 -6.47 -4.02 -10.46
N ALA A 188 -6.01 -5.18 -9.98
CA ALA A 188 -6.66 -6.47 -10.16
C ALA A 188 -7.91 -6.67 -9.28
N HIS A 189 -8.06 -5.87 -8.22
CA HIS A 189 -9.22 -5.93 -7.32
C HIS A 189 -9.94 -4.59 -7.20
N LEU A 190 -9.63 -3.63 -8.06
CA LEU A 190 -10.34 -2.38 -8.18
C LEU A 190 -11.61 -2.57 -9.02
N GLU A 191 -12.68 -1.87 -8.64
CA GLU A 191 -13.84 -1.73 -9.51
C GLU A 191 -13.66 -0.51 -10.41
N TRP A 192 -13.18 -0.74 -11.63
CA TRP A 192 -12.98 0.30 -12.64
C TRP A 192 -14.31 0.86 -13.18
N ARG A 193 -15.43 0.15 -12.97
CA ARG A 193 -16.78 0.54 -13.44
C ARG A 193 -17.56 1.36 -12.41
N ASP A 194 -16.91 1.78 -11.33
CA ASP A 194 -17.48 2.57 -10.26
C ASP A 194 -16.81 3.95 -10.18
N ARG A 195 -17.61 4.98 -10.47
CA ARG A 195 -17.19 6.38 -10.53
C ARG A 195 -16.52 6.85 -9.24
N ASP A 196 -16.93 6.32 -8.10
CA ASP A 196 -16.46 6.79 -6.79
C ASP A 196 -15.13 6.15 -6.38
N CYS A 197 -14.67 5.09 -7.06
CA CYS A 197 -13.40 4.45 -6.73
C CYS A 197 -12.45 4.12 -7.89
N HIS A 198 -12.87 4.17 -9.16
CA HIS A 198 -12.06 3.74 -10.32
C HIS A 198 -10.69 4.41 -10.43
N PHE A 199 -10.51 5.59 -9.82
CA PHE A 199 -9.27 6.36 -9.85
C PHE A 199 -8.34 6.12 -8.65
N ILE A 200 -8.80 5.38 -7.63
CA ILE A 200 -8.17 5.35 -6.31
C ILE A 200 -6.84 4.62 -6.33
N PHE A 201 -6.72 3.47 -7.00
CA PHE A 201 -5.55 2.61 -6.84
C PHE A 201 -4.56 2.63 -8.00
N GLY A 202 -3.31 2.28 -7.69
CA GLY A 202 -2.24 1.96 -8.62
C GLY A 202 -1.43 0.75 -8.16
N ASP A 203 -0.51 0.29 -9.01
CA ASP A 203 0.30 -0.92 -8.79
C ASP A 203 1.77 -0.57 -8.46
N VAL A 204 2.38 -1.31 -7.55
CA VAL A 204 3.76 -1.11 -7.09
C VAL A 204 4.27 -2.34 -6.33
N ALA A 205 5.58 -2.44 -6.09
CA ALA A 205 6.07 -3.21 -4.94
C ALA A 205 7.13 -2.42 -4.18
N THR A 206 7.11 -2.49 -2.86
CA THR A 206 8.18 -1.98 -1.99
C THR A 206 8.83 -3.09 -1.20
N ALA A 207 10.07 -2.89 -0.79
CA ALA A 207 10.74 -3.75 0.15
C ALA A 207 11.56 -2.92 1.14
N VAL A 208 11.66 -3.39 2.37
CA VAL A 208 12.65 -2.92 3.35
C VAL A 208 13.39 -4.08 3.98
N LEU A 209 14.69 -3.89 4.19
CA LEU A 209 15.48 -4.76 5.04
C LEU A 209 15.47 -4.22 6.46
N ILE A 210 15.04 -5.06 7.40
CA ILE A 210 15.14 -4.81 8.83
C ILE A 210 16.19 -5.74 9.39
N GLU A 211 17.21 -5.20 10.03
CA GLU A 211 18.26 -5.98 10.69
C GLU A 211 18.66 -5.34 12.02
N ARG A 212 19.60 -5.96 12.72
CA ARG A 212 20.19 -5.37 13.92
C ARG A 212 20.99 -4.13 13.53
N ALA A 213 20.81 -3.03 14.25
CA ALA A 213 21.53 -1.77 14.00
C ALA A 213 23.05 -1.96 13.96
N GLU A 214 23.60 -2.85 14.80
CA GLU A 214 25.03 -3.20 14.82
C GLU A 214 25.54 -3.86 13.52
N ALA A 215 24.65 -4.38 12.67
CA ALA A 215 24.98 -4.99 11.39
C ALA A 215 24.82 -4.01 10.21
N ALA A 216 24.33 -2.79 10.43
CA ALA A 216 24.09 -1.82 9.37
C ALA A 216 25.40 -1.41 8.67
N ASN A 217 25.38 -1.45 7.33
CA ASN A 217 26.49 -0.97 6.51
C ASN A 217 26.17 0.45 6.00
N GLY A 218 26.56 1.45 6.79
CA GLY A 218 26.32 2.86 6.45
C GLY A 218 25.06 3.41 7.12
N PRO A 219 24.44 4.44 6.53
CA PRO A 219 23.37 5.14 7.18
C PRO A 219 22.07 4.32 7.29
N TYR A 220 21.39 4.38 8.44
CA TYR A 220 20.18 3.60 8.71
C TYR A 220 19.12 4.40 9.48
N PHE A 221 17.97 3.77 9.69
CA PHE A 221 16.89 4.25 10.55
C PHE A 221 16.65 3.27 11.69
N GLU A 222 17.03 3.62 12.92
CA GLU A 222 16.66 2.86 14.11
C GLU A 222 15.13 2.86 14.25
N ILE A 223 14.53 1.69 14.48
CA ILE A 223 13.11 1.56 14.80
C ILE A 223 12.95 1.72 16.32
N LYS A 224 12.74 2.96 16.75
CA LYS A 224 12.54 3.32 18.16
C LYS A 224 11.35 2.58 18.75
N SER A 225 10.18 2.73 18.12
CA SER A 225 8.94 2.12 18.59
C SER A 225 7.95 1.87 17.45
N THR A 226 7.11 0.85 17.64
CA THR A 226 6.06 0.47 16.70
C THR A 226 4.74 0.31 17.44
N ARG A 227 3.64 0.77 16.82
CA ARG A 227 2.29 0.60 17.36
C ARG A 227 1.30 0.29 16.26
N CYS A 228 0.55 -0.79 16.45
CA CYS A 228 -0.46 -1.28 15.53
C CYS A 228 -1.81 -1.41 16.25
N ALA A 229 -2.89 -0.98 15.59
CA ALA A 229 -4.25 -1.11 16.10
C ALA A 229 -5.25 -1.41 14.98
N THR A 230 -6.35 -2.08 15.32
CA THR A 230 -7.44 -2.40 14.39
C THR A 230 -8.80 -2.15 15.03
N GLN A 231 -9.77 -1.68 14.24
CA GLN A 231 -11.15 -1.51 14.66
C GLN A 231 -12.08 -1.92 13.52
N PHE A 232 -12.85 -3.00 13.70
CA PHE A 232 -13.68 -3.57 12.64
C PHE A 232 -14.60 -2.53 11.97
N SER A 233 -14.56 -2.46 10.64
CA SER A 233 -15.45 -1.62 9.83
C SER A 233 -15.75 -2.26 8.46
N ASN A 234 -16.99 -2.14 8.03
CA ASN A 234 -17.41 -2.53 6.67
C ASN A 234 -17.28 -1.37 5.66
N ASN A 235 -16.81 -0.20 6.08
CA ASN A 235 -16.74 0.98 5.20
C ASN A 235 -15.68 0.86 4.10
N ILE A 236 -14.78 -0.12 4.19
CA ILE A 236 -13.90 -0.55 3.11
C ILE A 236 -13.91 -2.08 3.08
N ARG A 237 -14.32 -2.69 1.97
CA ARG A 237 -14.50 -4.15 1.91
C ARG A 237 -14.39 -4.67 0.48
N ASN A 238 -13.90 -5.90 0.35
CA ASN A 238 -14.00 -6.74 -0.83
C ASN A 238 -14.44 -8.15 -0.37
N ASN A 239 -15.48 -8.74 -0.98
CA ASN A 239 -15.99 -10.06 -0.61
C ASN A 239 -15.39 -11.22 -1.41
N ASN A 240 -14.43 -10.95 -2.31
CA ASN A 240 -13.77 -11.99 -3.07
C ASN A 240 -13.02 -12.97 -2.18
N GLY A 241 -13.07 -14.25 -2.53
CA GLY A 241 -12.43 -15.30 -1.76
C GLY A 241 -12.87 -16.71 -2.16
N PHE A 242 -12.15 -17.71 -1.65
CA PHE A 242 -12.29 -19.10 -2.10
C PHE A 242 -13.68 -19.71 -1.89
N LEU A 243 -14.47 -19.19 -0.93
CA LEU A 243 -15.83 -19.67 -0.65
C LEU A 243 -16.86 -19.29 -1.73
N ARG A 244 -16.54 -18.37 -2.64
CA ARG A 244 -17.44 -17.94 -3.73
C ARG A 244 -17.99 -19.10 -4.54
N ARG A 245 -17.12 -20.02 -4.96
CA ARG A 245 -17.50 -21.20 -5.75
C ARG A 245 -18.52 -22.10 -5.06
N SER A 246 -18.67 -21.98 -3.73
CA SER A 246 -19.56 -22.78 -2.89
C SER A 246 -20.83 -22.03 -2.49
N ARG A 247 -21.09 -20.84 -3.03
CA ARG A 247 -22.30 -20.05 -2.78
C ARG A 247 -23.24 -20.07 -4.00
N PRO A 248 -24.54 -19.77 -3.84
CA PRO A 248 -25.51 -19.83 -4.94
C PRO A 248 -25.15 -18.99 -6.18
N ASP A 249 -24.46 -17.88 -5.95
CA ASP A 249 -23.96 -16.93 -6.96
C ASP A 249 -22.62 -17.34 -7.61
N GLY A 250 -21.94 -18.35 -7.06
CA GLY A 250 -20.70 -18.89 -7.61
C GLY A 250 -19.62 -17.83 -7.89
N VAL A 251 -19.08 -17.87 -9.11
CA VAL A 251 -18.03 -16.95 -9.59
C VAL A 251 -18.58 -15.82 -10.47
N ALA A 252 -19.88 -15.53 -10.40
CA ALA A 252 -20.49 -14.42 -11.11
C ALA A 252 -19.76 -13.10 -10.80
N ASP A 253 -19.61 -12.26 -11.81
CA ASP A 253 -19.07 -10.91 -11.66
C ASP A 253 -20.10 -10.03 -10.93
N ARG A 254 -19.72 -9.52 -9.75
CA ARG A 254 -20.57 -8.69 -8.91
C ARG A 254 -19.74 -7.57 -8.31
N ARG A 255 -20.37 -6.41 -8.15
CA ARG A 255 -19.76 -5.21 -7.57
C ARG A 255 -19.06 -5.47 -6.23
N ASP A 256 -19.64 -6.30 -5.37
CA ASP A 256 -19.13 -6.57 -4.03
C ASP A 256 -17.93 -7.53 -3.99
N MET A 257 -17.57 -8.11 -5.13
CA MET A 257 -16.36 -8.92 -5.31
C MET A 257 -15.12 -8.08 -5.65
N GLN A 258 -15.29 -6.77 -5.77
CA GLN A 258 -14.21 -5.81 -5.96
C GLN A 258 -14.19 -4.79 -4.83
N PHE A 259 -13.17 -3.93 -4.80
CA PHE A 259 -13.02 -2.89 -3.79
C PHE A 259 -14.28 -2.03 -3.68
N MET A 260 -14.91 -2.01 -2.50
CA MET A 260 -16.00 -1.10 -2.16
C MET A 260 -15.56 -0.19 -1.02
N GLN A 261 -15.97 1.08 -1.09
CA GLN A 261 -15.70 2.02 -0.03
C GLN A 261 -16.84 3.01 0.16
N ASN A 262 -17.16 3.34 1.42
CA ASN A 262 -17.92 4.52 1.78
C ASN A 262 -16.97 5.66 2.17
N GLY A 263 -16.45 6.38 1.17
CA GLY A 263 -15.34 7.34 1.38
C GLY A 263 -15.67 8.45 2.39
N ARG A 264 -16.94 8.88 2.44
CA ARG A 264 -17.39 9.91 3.40
C ARG A 264 -17.32 9.43 4.85
N LYS A 265 -17.69 8.17 5.11
CA LYS A 265 -17.58 7.58 6.46
C LYS A 265 -16.12 7.32 6.82
N VAL A 266 -15.32 6.79 5.89
CA VAL A 266 -13.87 6.60 6.07
C VAL A 266 -13.21 7.90 6.48
N PHE A 267 -13.45 9.00 5.74
CA PHE A 267 -12.87 10.30 6.07
C PHE A 267 -13.25 10.77 7.49
N LYS A 268 -14.52 10.62 7.89
CA LYS A 268 -15.01 11.07 9.20
C LYS A 268 -14.51 10.23 10.37
N GLU A 269 -14.39 8.91 10.18
CA GLU A 269 -14.08 7.96 11.25
C GLU A 269 -12.56 7.72 11.39
N VAL A 270 -11.83 7.64 10.27
CA VAL A 270 -10.40 7.31 10.27
C VAL A 270 -9.55 8.52 10.69
N LEU A 271 -9.92 9.74 10.34
CA LEU A 271 -9.10 10.93 10.67
C LEU A 271 -8.88 11.13 12.18
N PRO A 272 -9.92 11.11 13.04
CA PRO A 272 -9.71 11.21 14.49
C PRO A 272 -8.90 10.01 15.01
N LEU A 273 -9.24 8.80 14.56
CA LEU A 273 -8.58 7.56 14.98
C LEU A 273 -7.08 7.60 14.73
N VAL A 274 -6.66 7.99 13.52
CA VAL A 274 -5.23 8.06 13.15
C VAL A 274 -4.51 9.13 13.95
N ALA A 275 -5.09 10.31 14.07
CA ALA A 275 -4.44 11.39 14.80
C ALA A 275 -4.29 11.09 16.29
N ASP A 276 -5.29 10.45 16.92
CA ASP A 276 -5.24 10.07 18.33
C ASP A 276 -4.28 8.88 18.54
N HIS A 277 -4.21 7.96 17.58
CA HIS A 277 -3.21 6.88 17.56
C HIS A 277 -1.78 7.43 17.51
N ILE A 278 -1.49 8.36 16.59
CA ILE A 278 -0.17 8.99 16.47
C ILE A 278 0.16 9.78 17.74
N ALA A 279 -0.76 10.61 18.23
CA ALA A 279 -0.54 11.43 19.42
C ALA A 279 -0.26 10.58 20.67
N SER A 280 -1.02 9.50 20.88
CA SER A 280 -0.76 8.58 22.00
C SER A 280 0.58 7.84 21.86
N HIS A 281 0.95 7.44 20.64
CA HIS A 281 2.24 6.79 20.40
C HIS A 281 3.42 7.72 20.67
N MET A 282 3.35 8.96 20.18
CA MET A 282 4.36 9.97 20.45
C MET A 282 4.47 10.29 21.94
N ALA A 283 3.34 10.44 22.64
CA ALA A 283 3.32 10.72 24.08
C ALA A 283 3.98 9.61 24.90
N ASP A 284 3.71 8.35 24.60
CA ASP A 284 4.31 7.20 25.32
C ASP A 284 5.83 7.09 25.10
N GLU A 285 6.32 7.61 23.96
CA GLU A 285 7.75 7.64 23.63
C GLU A 285 8.42 8.99 23.96
N ASN A 286 7.69 9.92 24.60
CA ASN A 286 8.16 11.28 24.94
C ASN A 286 8.70 12.06 23.73
N ILE A 287 8.02 11.97 22.59
CA ILE A 287 8.35 12.69 21.37
C ILE A 287 7.35 13.84 21.19
N ASP A 288 7.86 15.06 21.11
CA ASP A 288 7.05 16.23 20.81
C ASP A 288 6.91 16.44 19.29
N ALA A 289 5.88 17.17 18.89
CA ALA A 289 5.65 17.54 17.48
C ALA A 289 6.87 18.25 16.85
N THR A 290 7.64 19.00 17.64
CA THR A 290 8.84 19.72 17.20
C THR A 290 10.05 18.81 16.96
N ASP A 291 10.02 17.57 17.46
CA ASP A 291 11.10 16.60 17.27
C ASP A 291 10.97 15.85 15.94
N LEU A 292 9.80 15.90 15.30
CA LEU A 292 9.53 15.23 14.03
C LEU A 292 10.02 16.05 12.85
N LYS A 293 11.03 15.52 12.14
CA LYS A 293 11.54 16.05 10.88
C LYS A 293 10.72 15.62 9.66
N ARG A 294 10.07 14.44 9.74
CA ARG A 294 9.41 13.82 8.59
C ARG A 294 8.20 12.98 8.98
N LEU A 295 7.13 13.11 8.18
CA LEU A 295 5.92 12.30 8.25
C LEU A 295 5.71 11.56 6.92
N TRP A 296 5.97 10.25 6.90
CA TRP A 296 5.63 9.38 5.77
C TRP A 296 4.28 8.73 6.03
N LEU A 297 3.22 9.52 5.78
CA LEU A 297 1.84 9.08 5.95
C LEU A 297 1.39 8.16 4.81
N HIS A 298 0.27 7.47 5.02
CA HIS A 298 -0.40 6.67 4.00
C HIS A 298 -0.73 7.53 2.77
N GLN A 299 -0.65 6.95 1.57
CA GLN A 299 -0.67 7.71 0.32
C GLN A 299 -1.93 7.41 -0.48
N ALA A 300 -3.09 7.83 0.02
CA ALA A 300 -4.39 7.56 -0.61
C ALA A 300 -5.21 8.82 -0.92
N ASN A 301 -5.10 9.85 -0.07
CA ASN A 301 -5.87 11.07 -0.21
C ASN A 301 -5.10 12.25 0.36
N LYS A 302 -4.79 13.23 -0.49
CA LYS A 302 -4.00 14.40 -0.09
C LYS A 302 -4.68 15.21 1.02
N SER A 303 -5.99 15.41 0.94
CA SER A 303 -6.72 16.18 1.96
C SER A 303 -6.72 15.50 3.33
N MET A 304 -6.73 14.16 3.37
CA MET A 304 -6.56 13.43 4.64
C MET A 304 -5.16 13.63 5.21
N ASN A 305 -4.12 13.53 4.37
CA ASN A 305 -2.74 13.73 4.79
C ASN A 305 -2.52 15.17 5.30
N ASP A 306 -2.98 16.17 4.56
CA ASP A 306 -2.90 17.59 4.96
C ASP A 306 -3.61 17.87 6.31
N PHE A 307 -4.68 17.13 6.62
CA PHE A 307 -5.33 17.22 7.93
C PHE A 307 -4.49 16.57 9.02
N ILE A 308 -4.02 15.34 8.80
CA ILE A 308 -3.24 14.58 9.77
C ILE A 308 -1.92 15.29 10.08
N GLY A 309 -1.16 15.70 9.07
CA GLY A 309 0.11 16.40 9.29
C GLY A 309 -0.06 17.70 10.05
N ARG A 310 -1.13 18.47 9.76
CA ARG A 310 -1.45 19.66 10.56
C ARG A 310 -1.75 19.36 12.02
N LYS A 311 -2.50 18.29 12.28
CA LYS A 311 -2.86 17.89 13.65
C LYS A 311 -1.65 17.34 14.40
N VAL A 312 -0.79 16.57 13.73
CA VAL A 312 0.42 15.96 14.33
C VAL A 312 1.51 16.99 14.59
N LEU A 313 1.82 17.88 13.63
CA LEU A 313 2.85 18.90 13.79
C LEU A 313 2.37 20.14 14.56
N GLY A 314 1.07 20.28 14.80
CA GLY A 314 0.46 21.47 15.40
C GLY A 314 0.50 22.73 14.51
N ARG A 315 0.99 22.59 13.27
CA ARG A 315 1.12 23.65 12.26
C ARG A 315 1.01 23.05 10.86
N ILE A 316 0.89 23.92 9.85
CA ILE A 316 1.00 23.47 8.46
C ILE A 316 2.43 22.90 8.26
N PRO A 317 2.56 21.65 7.77
CA PRO A 317 3.86 21.10 7.42
C PRO A 317 4.55 21.98 6.38
N GLU A 318 5.84 22.23 6.58
CA GLU A 318 6.69 22.89 5.58
C GLU A 318 6.92 21.94 4.40
N GLU A 319 7.41 22.50 3.30
CA GLU A 319 7.76 21.70 2.12
C GLU A 319 8.78 20.61 2.48
N GLY A 320 8.48 19.37 2.11
CA GLY A 320 9.32 18.21 2.41
C GLY A 320 9.03 17.52 3.75
N GLU A 321 8.37 18.15 4.73
CA GLU A 321 8.08 17.51 6.03
C GLU A 321 7.00 16.42 5.92
N GLN A 322 6.09 16.55 4.96
CA GLN A 322 5.04 15.57 4.67
C GLN A 322 4.98 15.31 3.15
N PRO A 323 5.91 14.50 2.61
CA PRO A 323 5.95 14.22 1.18
C PRO A 323 4.68 13.52 0.69
N ASN A 324 4.28 13.85 -0.54
CA ASN A 324 3.18 13.20 -1.24
C ASN A 324 3.72 12.54 -2.52
N ILE A 325 3.30 11.29 -2.76
CA ILE A 325 3.60 10.52 -3.97
C ILE A 325 2.34 10.04 -4.69
N LEU A 326 1.18 10.20 -4.06
CA LEU A 326 -0.10 9.71 -4.57
C LEU A 326 -0.51 10.39 -5.89
N GLN A 327 0.02 11.58 -6.20
CA GLN A 327 -0.20 12.21 -7.50
C GLN A 327 0.31 11.33 -8.65
N ASP A 328 1.40 10.58 -8.42
CA ASP A 328 2.05 9.73 -9.41
C ASP A 328 1.66 8.24 -9.31
N TYR A 329 1.42 7.77 -8.08
CA TYR A 329 1.20 6.34 -7.81
C TYR A 329 -0.27 6.00 -7.52
N ALA A 330 -1.14 6.99 -7.38
CA ALA A 330 -2.43 6.82 -6.72
C ALA A 330 -2.28 6.15 -5.34
N ASN A 331 -3.33 5.51 -4.84
CA ASN A 331 -3.26 4.66 -3.66
C ASN A 331 -2.61 3.32 -3.99
N THR A 332 -1.55 2.98 -3.29
CA THR A 332 -0.85 1.69 -3.42
C THR A 332 -1.02 0.81 -2.17
N SER A 333 -2.12 1.04 -1.43
CA SER A 333 -2.48 0.28 -0.25
C SER A 333 -1.32 0.20 0.75
N SER A 334 -0.81 -0.98 1.10
CA SER A 334 0.23 -1.12 2.11
C SER A 334 1.56 -0.45 1.75
N ALA A 335 1.87 -0.30 0.46
CA ALA A 335 3.16 0.19 0.00
C ALA A 335 3.31 1.71 0.04
N GLY A 336 2.21 2.46 0.10
CA GLY A 336 2.22 3.92 -0.11
C GLY A 336 3.15 4.69 0.82
N SER A 337 3.08 4.43 2.12
CA SER A 337 3.99 5.07 3.10
C SER A 337 5.45 4.64 2.91
N MET A 338 5.70 3.44 2.37
CA MET A 338 7.04 2.94 2.11
C MET A 338 7.66 3.53 0.83
N ILE A 339 6.86 3.85 -0.18
CA ILE A 339 7.32 4.65 -1.34
C ILE A 339 7.77 6.02 -0.85
N ALA A 340 6.94 6.69 -0.03
CA ALA A 340 7.26 8.00 0.53
C ALA A 340 8.53 7.94 1.38
N PHE A 341 8.67 6.94 2.25
CA PHE A 341 9.88 6.70 3.03
C PHE A 341 11.10 6.51 2.13
N SER A 342 11.06 5.60 1.17
CA SER A 342 12.21 5.28 0.31
C SER A 342 12.64 6.45 -0.59
N LYS A 343 11.72 7.32 -1.02
CA LYS A 343 12.05 8.46 -1.89
C LYS A 343 12.49 9.73 -1.16
N TYR A 344 12.06 9.91 0.09
CA TYR A 344 12.19 11.18 0.82
C TYR A 344 12.80 10.98 2.21
N SER A 345 13.94 10.29 2.24
CA SER A 345 14.71 9.99 3.46
C SER A 345 16.19 10.37 3.39
N ASP A 346 16.76 10.49 2.19
CA ASP A 346 18.21 10.72 2.00
C ASP A 346 18.67 12.09 2.53
N ASP A 347 17.76 13.04 2.67
CA ASP A 347 18.03 14.40 3.16
C ASP A 347 17.96 14.55 4.69
N LEU A 348 17.61 13.48 5.43
CA LEU A 348 17.63 13.49 6.90
C LEU A 348 19.06 13.36 7.43
N ALA A 349 19.37 14.14 8.46
CA ALA A 349 20.65 14.12 9.17
C ALA A 349 20.63 13.13 10.34
N ASP A 350 21.82 12.76 10.84
CA ASP A 350 21.96 11.98 12.06
C ASP A 350 21.20 12.62 13.23
N GLY A 351 20.38 11.82 13.93
CA GLY A 351 19.50 12.27 15.00
C GLY A 351 18.11 12.74 14.56
N ASP A 352 17.88 13.01 13.28
CA ASP A 352 16.54 13.40 12.79
C ASP A 352 15.55 12.25 13.04
N THR A 353 14.38 12.61 13.57
CA THR A 353 13.31 11.66 13.88
C THR A 353 12.18 11.78 12.87
N GLY A 354 11.61 10.65 12.47
CA GLY A 354 10.49 10.59 11.56
C GLY A 354 9.44 9.57 11.97
N LEU A 355 8.27 9.67 11.35
CA LEU A 355 7.13 8.80 11.58
C LEU A 355 6.65 8.21 10.26
N ILE A 356 6.70 6.88 10.15
CA ILE A 356 5.99 6.16 9.09
C ILE A 356 4.62 5.79 9.64
N CYS A 357 3.54 6.15 8.95
CA CYS A 357 2.19 5.79 9.40
C CYS A 357 1.31 5.33 8.25
N SER A 358 0.71 4.15 8.42
CA SER A 358 -0.26 3.57 7.50
C SER A 358 -1.65 3.56 8.15
N PHE A 359 -2.70 3.67 7.33
CA PHE A 359 -4.07 3.56 7.81
C PHE A 359 -5.03 3.25 6.67
N GLY A 360 -6.11 2.53 6.94
CA GLY A 360 -7.11 2.23 5.91
C GLY A 360 -8.03 1.08 6.28
N ALA A 361 -8.20 0.13 5.35
CA ALA A 361 -9.19 -0.94 5.46
C ALA A 361 -8.95 -1.87 6.67
N GLY A 362 -10.04 -2.27 7.33
CA GLY A 362 -10.01 -3.07 8.56
C GLY A 362 -11.05 -2.61 9.58
N TYR A 363 -11.08 -1.34 10.03
CA TYR A 363 -10.00 -0.35 9.90
C TYR A 363 -8.71 -0.83 10.57
N SER A 364 -7.58 -0.40 10.01
CA SER A 364 -6.25 -0.62 10.55
C SER A 364 -5.49 0.70 10.61
N VAL A 365 -4.62 0.83 11.61
CA VAL A 365 -3.63 1.90 11.70
C VAL A 365 -2.33 1.32 12.26
N GLY A 366 -1.21 1.68 11.64
CA GLY A 366 0.12 1.30 12.12
C GLY A 366 1.05 2.50 12.06
N SER A 367 1.93 2.63 13.05
CA SER A 367 2.89 3.72 13.15
C SER A 367 4.24 3.23 13.62
N VAL A 368 5.30 3.70 12.98
CA VAL A 368 6.70 3.35 13.25
C VAL A 368 7.47 4.64 13.46
N LEU A 369 7.96 4.85 14.68
CA LEU A 369 8.86 5.95 15.01
C LEU A 369 10.29 5.52 14.69
N VAL A 370 10.98 6.34 13.90
CA VAL A 370 12.34 6.05 13.45
C VAL A 370 13.28 7.21 13.73
N THR A 371 14.55 6.91 13.96
CA THR A 371 15.60 7.92 14.05
C THR A 371 16.75 7.59 13.12
N ARG A 372 17.17 8.60 12.37
CA ARG A 372 18.25 8.50 11.41
C ARG A 372 19.60 8.41 12.11
N HIS A 373 20.45 7.48 11.69
CA HIS A 373 21.82 7.33 12.18
C HIS A 373 22.85 7.21 11.07
N GLY A 374 23.97 7.92 11.20
CA GLY A 374 25.01 8.06 10.16
C GLY A 374 24.51 8.75 8.90
#